data_AF-A0A940MKY0-F1
#
_entry.id   AF-A0A940MKY0-F1
#
_cell.length_a   1.000
_cell.length_b   1.000
_cell.length_c   1.000
_cell.angle_alpha   90.00
_cell.angle_beta   90.00
_cell.angle_gamma   90.00
#
_symmetry.space_group_name_H-M   'P 1'
#
loop_
_entity.id
_entity.type
_entity.pdbx_description
1 polymer ?
#
loop_
_entity_poly.entity_id
_entity_poly.type
_entity_poly.pdbx_seq_one_letter_code
_entity_poly.pdbx_strand_id
1 'polypeptide(L)' 'MTGNHQNSRHVRARAEIDLGALRANVRALRARVAPSGAQVMAVVKSDAYGHGMVPAARAARAAGARWLGTAT' A
#
# COMPACT_ATOMS: atom_id res chain seq x y z
N MET A 1 22.61 16.49 23.13
CA MET A 1 23.54 15.96 22.11
C MET A 1 23.24 14.48 21.89
N THR A 2 22.52 14.15 20.83
CA THR A 2 22.70 12.91 20.05
C THR A 2 22.16 13.23 18.65
N GLY A 3 23.10 13.29 17.69
CA GLY A 3 22.88 13.83 16.36
C GLY A 3 21.95 12.95 15.52
N ASN A 4 20.90 13.58 14.99
CA ASN A 4 20.03 13.02 13.97
C ASN A 4 20.85 12.83 12.68
N HIS A 5 21.33 11.61 12.42
CA HIS A 5 22.05 11.28 11.20
C HIS A 5 21.04 11.18 10.04
N GLN A 6 20.64 12.34 9.52
CA GLN A 6 19.94 12.44 8.24
C GLN A 6 20.97 12.17 7.14
N ASN A 7 21.08 10.90 6.74
CA ASN A 7 21.88 10.48 5.59
C ASN A 7 21.19 10.98 4.31
N SER A 8 21.44 12.24 3.94
CA SER A 8 20.93 12.85 2.71
C SER A 8 21.62 12.24 1.50
N ARG A 9 21.15 11.07 1.04
CA ARG A 9 21.38 10.64 -0.34
C ARG A 9 20.81 11.72 -1.25
N HIS A 10 21.68 12.42 -1.98
CA HIS A 10 21.27 13.31 -3.06
C HIS A 10 20.58 12.48 -4.15
N VAL A 11 19.26 12.42 -4.11
CA VAL A 11 18.43 11.79 -5.14
C VAL A 11 17.93 12.85 -6.11
N ARG A 12 18.15 12.62 -7.41
CA ARG A 12 17.70 13.55 -8.47
C ARG A 12 16.18 13.57 -8.64
N ALA A 13 15.48 12.52 -8.21
CA ALA A 13 14.03 12.40 -8.22
C ALA A 13 13.56 11.44 -7.12
N ARG A 14 12.33 11.64 -6.64
CA ARG A 14 11.66 10.74 -5.70
C ARG A 14 10.18 10.60 -6.04
N ALA A 15 9.58 9.47 -5.66
CA ALA A 15 8.15 9.26 -5.68
C ALA A 15 7.63 9.22 -4.24
N GLU A 16 6.61 10.02 -3.94
CA GLU A 16 5.91 10.01 -2.66
C GLU A 16 4.61 9.24 -2.81
N ILE A 17 4.35 8.31 -1.89
CA ILE A 17 3.23 7.39 -1.98
C ILE A 17 2.25 7.70 -0.87
N ASP A 18 1.04 8.14 -1.24
CA ASP A 18 -0.03 8.40 -0.29
C ASP A 18 -0.76 7.09 0.10
N LEU A 19 -0.40 6.56 1.27
CA LEU A 19 -1.06 5.39 1.84
C LEU A 19 -2.50 5.68 2.29
N GLY A 20 -2.87 6.94 2.53
CA GLY A 20 -4.23 7.39 2.80
C GLY A 20 -5.15 7.17 1.60
N ALA A 21 -4.70 7.60 0.42
CA ALA A 21 -5.38 7.32 -0.85
C ALA A 21 -5.54 5.81 -1.09
N LEU A 22 -4.48 5.02 -0.86
CA LEU A 22 -4.54 3.56 -1.00
C LEU A 22 -5.60 2.94 -0.07
N ARG A 23 -5.65 3.37 1.20
CA ARG A 23 -6.69 2.91 2.15
C ARG A 23 -8.09 3.30 1.71
N ALA A 24 -8.27 4.52 1.20
CA ALA A 24 -9.57 4.99 0.71
C ALA A 24 -10.06 4.16 -0.48
N ASN A 25 -9.16 3.85 -1.43
CA ASN A 25 -9.46 3.01 -2.59
C ASN A 25 -9.89 1.60 -2.18
N VAL A 26 -9.17 0.97 -1.25
CA VAL A 26 -9.54 -0.36 -0.74
C VAL A 26 -10.89 -0.35 -0.03
N ARG A 27 -11.18 0.68 0.80
CA ARG A 27 -12.51 0.83 1.43
C ARG A 27 -13.62 0.98 0.41
N ALA A 28 -13.40 1.77 -0.65
CA ALA A 28 -14.37 1.96 -1.72
C ALA A 28 -14.67 0.64 -2.46
N LEU A 29 -13.64 -0.13 -2.81
CA LEU A 29 -13.81 -1.44 -3.42
C LEU A 29 -14.55 -2.41 -2.49
N ARG A 30 -14.17 -2.45 -1.20
CA ARG A 30 -14.83 -3.30 -0.20
C ARG A 30 -16.32 -2.96 -0.07
N ALA A 31 -16.67 -1.67 -0.05
CA ALA A 31 -18.07 -1.23 0.02
C ALA A 31 -18.86 -1.66 -1.23
N ARG A 32 -18.26 -1.57 -2.41
CA ARG A 32 -18.91 -1.98 -3.68
C ARG A 32 -19.20 -3.48 -3.75
N VAL A 33 -18.31 -4.31 -3.22
CA VAL A 33 -18.47 -5.77 -3.26
C VAL A 33 -19.16 -6.36 -2.03
N ALA A 34 -19.45 -5.54 -1.02
CA ALA A 34 -20.10 -6.00 0.21
C ALA A 34 -21.46 -6.71 -0.04
N PRO A 35 -22.34 -6.25 -0.95
CA PRO A 35 -23.64 -6.90 -1.18
C PRO A 35 -23.54 -8.34 -1.70
N SER A 36 -22.47 -8.69 -2.42
CA SER A 36 -22.26 -10.04 -2.93
C SER A 36 -21.52 -10.95 -1.95
N GLY A 37 -21.06 -10.43 -0.80
CA GLY A 37 -20.21 -11.16 0.14
C GLY A 37 -18.79 -11.43 -0.37
N ALA A 38 -18.42 -10.91 -1.54
CA ALA A 38 -17.09 -11.12 -2.11
C ALA A 38 -16.00 -10.42 -1.27
N GLN A 39 -14.82 -11.04 -1.24
CA GLN A 39 -13.66 -10.51 -0.51
C GLN A 39 -12.71 -9.78 -1.45
N VAL A 40 -12.04 -8.74 -0.94
CA VAL A 40 -11.03 -7.98 -1.70
C VAL A 40 -9.65 -8.60 -1.49
N MET A 41 -8.97 -8.89 -2.61
CA MET A 41 -7.54 -9.21 -2.66
C MET A 41 -6.76 -7.98 -3.15
N ALA A 42 -5.80 -7.51 -2.35
CA ALA A 42 -4.88 -6.47 -2.80
C ALA A 42 -3.67 -7.12 -3.48
N VAL A 43 -3.50 -6.86 -4.77
CA VAL A 43 -2.35 -7.36 -5.53
C VAL A 43 -1.18 -6.41 -5.29
N VAL A 44 -0.08 -6.94 -4.74
CA VAL A 44 1.14 -6.20 -4.38
C VAL A 44 2.38 -6.73 -5.11
N LYS A 45 2.19 -7.36 -6.28
CA LYS A 45 3.29 -7.82 -7.15
C LYS A 45 4.20 -6.66 -7.58
N SER A 46 5.43 -6.99 -7.97
CA SER A 46 6.42 -6.01 -8.46
C SER A 46 6.61 -4.85 -7.49
N ASP A 47 6.86 -5.17 -6.22
CA ASP A 47 6.97 -4.21 -5.12
C ASP A 47 5.76 -3.27 -4.97
N ALA A 48 4.55 -3.85 -5.01
CA ALA A 48 3.28 -3.12 -5.13
C ALA A 48 3.28 -2.12 -6.30
N TYR A 49 3.59 -2.59 -7.50
CA TYR A 49 3.67 -1.75 -8.71
C TYR A 49 4.63 -0.55 -8.52
N GLY A 50 5.73 -0.75 -7.79
CA GLY A 50 6.70 0.30 -7.46
C GLY A 50 6.29 1.26 -6.33
N HIS A 51 5.19 1.00 -5.62
CA HIS A 51 4.72 1.84 -4.51
C HIS A 51 5.31 1.42 -3.15
N GLY A 52 6.07 0.32 -3.11
CA GLY A 52 6.60 -0.29 -1.89
C GLY A 52 5.63 -1.34 -1.33
N MET A 53 6.01 -2.61 -1.45
CA MET A 53 5.18 -3.78 -1.13
C MET A 53 4.68 -3.76 0.31
N VAL A 54 5.60 -3.64 1.26
CA VAL A 54 5.30 -3.76 2.69
C VAL A 54 4.36 -2.64 3.17
N PRO A 55 4.63 -1.35 2.95
CA PRO A 55 3.72 -0.29 3.37
C PRO A 55 2.36 -0.38 2.67
N ALA A 56 2.33 -0.69 1.36
CA ALA A 56 1.09 -0.85 0.61
C ALA A 56 0.25 -2.03 1.12
N ALA A 57 0.87 -3.20 1.33
CA ALA A 57 0.19 -4.40 1.84
C ALA A 57 -0.41 -4.16 3.24
N ARG A 58 0.34 -3.53 4.15
CA ARG A 58 -0.14 -3.17 5.49
C ARG A 58 -1.32 -2.21 5.41
N ALA A 59 -1.21 -1.16 4.60
CA ALA A 59 -2.29 -0.19 4.40
C ALA A 59 -3.55 -0.86 3.81
N ALA A 60 -3.40 -1.74 2.82
CA ALA A 60 -4.51 -2.49 2.24
C ALA A 60 -5.19 -3.41 3.28
N ARG A 61 -4.40 -4.14 4.07
CA ARG A 61 -4.92 -4.99 5.16
C ARG A 61 -5.69 -4.18 6.20
N ALA A 62 -5.15 -3.04 6.64
CA ALA A 62 -5.80 -2.15 7.58
C ALA A 62 -7.12 -1.55 7.03
N ALA A 63 -7.23 -1.39 5.70
CA ALA A 63 -8.45 -0.93 5.04
C ALA A 63 -9.51 -2.04 4.80
N GLY A 64 -9.17 -3.30 5.07
CA GLY A 64 -10.10 -4.43 5.02
C GLY A 64 -9.90 -5.38 3.83
N ALA A 65 -8.80 -5.28 3.08
CA ALA A 65 -8.41 -6.35 2.16
C ALA A 65 -8.07 -7.61 2.96
N ARG A 66 -8.71 -8.74 2.62
CA ARG A 66 -8.51 -10.02 3.32
C ARG A 66 -7.36 -10.82 2.75
N TRP A 67 -7.07 -10.65 1.47
CA TRP A 67 -6.04 -11.38 0.75
C TRP A 67 -4.98 -10.45 0.19
N LEU A 68 -3.77 -10.97 0.05
CA LEU A 68 -2.67 -10.34 -0.68
C LEU A 68 -2.27 -11.26 -1.84
N GLY A 69 -2.13 -10.69 -3.03
CA GLY A 69 -1.66 -11.41 -4.23
C GLY A 69 -0.28 -10.92 -4.64
N THR A 70 0.64 -11.83 -4.97
CA THR A 70 2.02 -11.52 -5.38
C THR A 70 2.39 -12.33 -6.63
N ALA A 71 3.49 -11.96 -7.29
CA ALA A 71 4.14 -12.72 -8.35
C ALA A 71 5.63 -12.87 -8.01
N THR A 72 6.22 -14.01 -8.39
CA THR A 72 7.64 -14.34 -8.22
C THR A 72 8.36 -14.29 -9.55
#